data_AF-A0A6P0RY33-F1
#
_entry.id   AF-A0A6P0RY33-F1
#
_cell.length_a   1.000
_cell.length_b   1.000
_cell.length_c   1.000
_cell.angle_alpha   90.00
_cell.angle_beta   90.00
_cell.angle_gamma   90.00
#
_symmetry.space_group_name_H-M   'P 1'
#
loop_
_entity.id
_entity.type
_entity.pdbx_description
1 polymer ?
#
loop_
_entity_poly.entity_id
_entity_poly.type
_entity_poly.pdbx_seq_one_letter_code
_entity_poly.pdbx_strand_id
1 'polypeptide(L)'
;MVLDLLAGVSIGALKPVTEKVSKALVAKVNSKLNPSDLEKALQGGLLATQESEENLPQDQRLFYRCYPDALPGFLEKFFQETTVQQELQKPLTDAGTPKVEYLVRVFQQVAKEHLKREHTAARLEPWLEVFTQAYLEKTSTYLKFQVAKEDYF
;
A
#
# COMPACT_ATOMS: atom_id res chain seq x y z
N MET A 1 23.33 -1.55 -16.69
CA MET A 1 23.04 -1.33 -15.26
C MET A 1 21.98 -0.24 -15.22
N VAL A 2 20.72 -0.67 -15.11
CA VAL A 2 19.56 0.14 -15.46
C VAL A 2 19.15 0.95 -14.23
N LEU A 3 19.65 2.18 -14.14
CA LEU A 3 19.08 3.22 -13.28
C LEU A 3 18.01 3.94 -14.11
N ASP A 4 16.91 3.24 -14.37
CA ASP A 4 15.77 3.87 -15.03
C ASP A 4 15.11 4.81 -14.03
N LEU A 5 15.29 6.10 -14.28
CA LEU A 5 14.49 7.21 -13.75
C LEU A 5 13.02 7.00 -14.17
N LEU A 6 12.32 6.12 -13.46
CA LEU A 6 10.89 5.97 -13.55
C LEU A 6 10.27 6.74 -12.39
N ALA A 7 9.82 7.96 -12.67
CA ALA A 7 8.94 8.74 -11.79
C ALA A 7 9.40 8.87 -10.32
N GLY A 8 10.68 9.20 -10.09
CA GLY A 8 11.16 9.99 -8.93
C GLY A 8 11.05 9.43 -7.50
N VAL A 9 10.32 8.34 -7.24
CA VAL A 9 10.14 7.80 -5.89
C VAL A 9 10.48 6.32 -5.89
N SER A 10 11.70 6.00 -5.46
CA SER A 10 12.08 4.62 -5.20
C SER A 10 11.30 4.09 -3.99
N ILE A 11 11.06 2.78 -3.91
CA ILE A 11 10.51 2.15 -2.70
C ILE A 11 11.32 2.53 -1.44
N GLY A 12 12.62 2.80 -1.60
CA GLY A 12 13.47 3.33 -0.55
C GLY A 12 12.95 4.65 0.05
N ALA A 13 12.39 5.54 -0.78
CA ALA A 13 11.78 6.79 -0.34
C ALA A 13 10.42 6.59 0.36
N LEU A 14 9.74 5.47 0.13
CA LEU A 14 8.47 5.11 0.78
C LEU A 14 8.66 4.29 2.06
N LYS A 15 9.87 3.79 2.34
CA LYS A 15 10.17 3.03 3.56
C LYS A 15 9.70 3.72 4.86
N PRO A 16 9.96 5.02 5.09
CA PRO A 16 9.49 5.70 6.30
C PRO A 16 7.96 5.71 6.41
N VAL A 17 7.26 5.77 5.28
CA VAL A 17 5.79 5.71 5.22
C VAL A 17 5.32 4.33 5.65
N THR A 18 5.85 3.27 5.03
CA THR A 18 5.44 1.89 5.34
C THR A 18 5.75 1.50 6.78
N GLU A 19 6.86 1.99 7.36
CA GLU A 19 7.22 1.72 8.76
C GLU A 19 6.24 2.38 9.74
N LYS A 20 5.84 3.63 9.50
CA LYS A 20 4.85 4.32 10.33
C LYS A 20 3.49 3.64 10.24
N VAL A 21 3.06 3.30 9.03
CA VAL A 21 1.76 2.68 8.77
C VAL A 21 1.69 1.30 9.40
N SER A 22 2.74 0.47 9.27
CA SER A 22 2.74 -0.88 9.86
C SER A 22 2.64 -0.83 11.39
N LYS A 23 3.37 0.09 12.04
CA LYS A 23 3.26 0.32 13.50
C LYS A 23 1.83 0.71 13.90
N ALA A 24 1.19 1.61 13.15
CA ALA A 24 -0.18 2.03 13.43
C ALA A 24 -1.21 0.90 13.22
N LEU A 25 -0.99 0.05 12.20
CA LEU A 25 -1.86 -1.10 11.93
C LEU A 25 -1.80 -2.10 13.09
N VAL A 26 -0.61 -2.53 13.52
CA VAL A 26 -0.44 -3.50 14.63
C VAL A 26 -0.95 -2.93 15.96
N ALA A 27 -0.71 -1.66 16.26
CA ALA A 27 -1.11 -1.08 17.55
C ALA A 27 -2.62 -1.15 17.82
N LYS A 28 -3.43 -1.32 16.78
CA LYS A 28 -4.90 -1.33 16.84
C LYS A 28 -5.50 -2.75 16.75
N VAL A 29 -4.70 -3.78 16.50
CA VAL A 29 -5.19 -5.16 16.39
C VAL A 29 -4.30 -6.11 17.18
N ASN A 30 -4.89 -7.12 17.81
CA ASN A 30 -4.12 -8.20 18.43
C ASN A 30 -3.67 -9.21 17.34
N SER A 31 -2.85 -8.75 16.39
CA SER A 31 -2.37 -9.57 15.27
C SER A 31 -1.20 -10.44 15.70
N LYS A 32 -1.13 -11.65 15.14
CA LYS A 32 0.07 -12.52 15.23
C LYS A 32 1.27 -11.98 14.46
N LEU A 33 1.07 -10.99 13.59
CA LEU A 33 2.15 -10.36 12.82
C LEU A 33 2.82 -9.25 13.62
N ASN A 34 4.16 -9.21 13.55
CA ASN A 34 4.93 -8.08 14.04
C ASN A 34 4.89 -6.91 13.02
N PRO A 35 5.22 -5.68 13.45
CA PRO A 35 5.22 -4.51 12.56
C PRO A 35 6.16 -4.64 11.34
N SER A 36 7.25 -5.40 11.45
CA SER A 36 8.19 -5.60 10.33
C SER A 36 7.58 -6.47 9.22
N ASP A 37 6.84 -7.52 9.57
CA ASP A 37 6.18 -8.38 8.57
C ASP A 37 5.10 -7.60 7.81
N LEU A 38 4.37 -6.72 8.50
CA LEU A 38 3.41 -5.82 7.84
C LEU A 38 4.08 -4.72 7.03
N GLU A 39 5.20 -4.17 7.48
CA GLU A 39 6.00 -3.23 6.67
C GLU A 39 6.38 -3.88 5.33
N LYS A 40 6.86 -5.14 5.36
CA LYS A 40 7.20 -5.90 4.15
C LYS A 40 6.00 -6.19 3.27
N ALA A 41 4.83 -6.47 3.86
CA ALA A 41 3.60 -6.66 3.10
C ALA A 41 3.17 -5.37 2.39
N LEU A 42 3.23 -4.22 3.06
CA LEU A 42 2.93 -2.91 2.48
C LEU A 42 3.91 -2.54 1.37
N GLN A 43 5.22 -2.70 1.61
CA GLN A 43 6.25 -2.48 0.59
C GLN A 43 6.06 -3.39 -0.61
N GLY A 44 5.69 -4.64 -0.36
CA GLY A 44 5.37 -5.62 -1.40
C GLY A 44 4.17 -5.21 -2.26
N GLY A 45 3.12 -4.68 -1.64
CA GLY A 45 1.98 -4.11 -2.37
C GLY A 45 2.42 -2.96 -3.27
N LEU A 46 3.18 -2.00 -2.72
CA LEU A 46 3.68 -0.85 -3.50
C LEU A 46 4.61 -1.27 -4.64
N LEU A 47 5.51 -2.22 -4.40
CA LEU A 47 6.39 -2.77 -5.44
C LEU A 47 5.58 -3.43 -6.57
N ALA A 48 4.58 -4.24 -6.23
CA ALA A 48 3.74 -4.89 -7.23
C ALA A 48 3.02 -3.86 -8.12
N THR A 49 2.58 -2.73 -7.55
CA THR A 49 2.00 -1.65 -8.36
C THR A 49 3.03 -1.00 -9.29
N GLN A 50 4.25 -0.78 -8.81
CA GLN A 50 5.34 -0.24 -9.63
C GLN A 50 5.64 -1.18 -10.82
N GLU A 51 5.82 -2.48 -10.54
CA GLU A 51 6.06 -3.52 -11.54
C GLU A 51 4.91 -3.59 -12.57
N SER A 52 3.66 -3.48 -12.12
CA SER A 52 2.48 -3.49 -13.02
C SER A 52 2.44 -2.30 -13.99
N GLU A 53 3.08 -1.18 -13.63
CA GLU A 53 3.15 0.03 -14.44
C GLU A 53 4.44 0.14 -15.27
N GLU A 54 5.42 -0.77 -15.13
CA GLU A 54 6.72 -0.67 -15.81
C GLU A 54 6.59 -0.62 -17.34
N ASN A 55 5.69 -1.43 -17.90
CA ASN A 55 5.43 -1.50 -19.33
C ASN A 55 4.52 -0.38 -19.85
N LEU A 56 3.99 0.47 -18.97
CA LEU A 56 3.14 1.59 -19.38
C LEU A 56 3.99 2.78 -19.83
N PRO A 57 3.54 3.51 -20.88
CA PRO A 57 4.05 4.84 -21.18
C PRO A 57 4.04 5.71 -19.93
N GLN A 58 5.10 6.50 -19.72
CA GLN A 58 5.26 7.26 -18.48
C GLN A 58 4.04 8.16 -18.19
N ASP A 59 3.47 8.80 -19.21
CA ASP A 59 2.30 9.67 -19.11
C ASP A 59 0.99 8.97 -18.74
N GLN A 60 0.97 7.63 -18.77
CA GLN A 60 -0.17 6.80 -18.38
C GLN A 60 -0.07 6.24 -16.95
N ARG A 61 1.07 6.43 -16.27
CA ARG A 61 1.27 5.95 -14.90
C ARG A 61 0.54 6.83 -13.90
N LEU A 62 0.03 6.23 -12.83
CA LEU A 62 -0.85 6.91 -11.87
C LEU A 62 -0.23 8.21 -11.32
N PHE A 63 1.05 8.15 -10.95
CA PHE A 63 1.75 9.26 -10.28
C PHE A 63 2.64 10.10 -11.21
N TYR A 64 2.57 9.93 -12.53
CA TYR A 64 3.44 10.64 -13.47
C TYR A 64 3.43 12.17 -13.31
N ARG A 65 2.25 12.74 -13.06
CA ARG A 65 2.06 14.18 -12.88
C ARG A 65 2.24 14.65 -11.43
N CYS A 66 2.54 13.75 -10.51
CA CYS A 66 2.83 14.09 -9.12
C CYS A 66 4.29 14.52 -8.98
N TYR A 67 4.52 15.56 -8.17
CA TYR A 67 5.86 15.91 -7.78
C TYR A 67 6.45 14.79 -6.92
N PRO A 68 7.69 14.33 -7.16
CA PRO A 68 8.30 13.23 -6.40
C PRO A 68 8.23 13.45 -4.88
N ASP A 69 8.46 14.68 -4.43
CA ASP A 69 8.46 15.02 -3.00
C ASP A 69 7.05 15.02 -2.36
N ALA A 70 6.00 15.14 -3.17
CA ALA A 70 4.61 15.16 -2.69
C ALA A 70 4.06 13.75 -2.45
N LEU A 71 4.59 12.74 -3.14
CA LEU A 71 4.04 11.39 -3.12
C LEU A 71 4.19 10.68 -1.76
N PRO A 72 5.35 10.70 -1.07
CA PRO A 72 5.47 10.10 0.26
C PRO A 72 4.48 10.71 1.27
N GLY A 73 4.33 12.04 1.25
CA GLY A 73 3.39 12.74 2.14
C GLY A 73 1.93 12.41 1.83
N PHE A 74 1.58 12.32 0.54
CA PHE A 74 0.25 11.89 0.11
C PHE A 74 -0.06 10.45 0.53
N LEU A 75 0.84 9.50 0.26
CA LEU A 75 0.65 8.09 0.63
C LEU A 75 0.59 7.92 2.14
N GLU A 76 1.42 8.64 2.91
CA GLU A 76 1.34 8.64 4.37
C GLU A 76 -0.05 9.06 4.85
N LYS A 77 -0.60 10.14 4.29
CA LYS A 77 -1.95 10.61 4.62
C LYS A 77 -3.01 9.58 4.26
N PHE A 78 -2.97 9.06 3.04
CA PHE A 78 -3.89 8.02 2.58
C PHE A 78 -3.89 6.80 3.50
N PHE A 79 -2.73 6.26 3.85
CA PHE A 79 -2.64 5.08 4.73
C PHE A 79 -2.96 5.37 6.20
N GLN A 80 -2.94 6.64 6.61
CA GLN A 80 -3.35 7.06 7.95
C GLN A 80 -4.87 7.24 8.09
N GLU A 81 -5.60 7.31 6.98
CA GLU A 81 -7.05 7.42 7.00
C GLU A 81 -7.70 6.23 7.71
N THR A 82 -8.68 6.52 8.56
CA THR A 82 -9.27 5.51 9.46
C THR A 82 -9.91 4.38 8.66
N THR A 83 -10.64 4.70 7.58
CA THR A 83 -11.26 3.70 6.70
C THR A 83 -10.21 2.83 6.02
N VAL A 84 -9.08 3.41 5.58
CA VAL A 84 -8.00 2.64 4.95
C VAL A 84 -7.36 1.69 5.96
N GLN A 85 -7.10 2.14 7.18
CA GLN A 85 -6.56 1.28 8.23
C GLN A 85 -7.52 0.13 8.58
N GLN A 86 -8.82 0.41 8.68
CA GLN A 86 -9.82 -0.63 8.93
C GLN A 86 -9.83 -1.68 7.83
N GLU A 87 -9.77 -1.27 6.56
CA GLU A 87 -9.71 -2.19 5.43
C GLU A 87 -8.43 -3.04 5.43
N LEU A 88 -7.27 -2.43 5.68
CA LEU A 88 -5.98 -3.13 5.73
C LEU A 88 -5.83 -4.06 6.94
N GLN A 89 -6.60 -3.81 8.01
CA GLN A 89 -6.64 -4.66 9.19
C GLN A 89 -7.46 -5.93 9.03
N LYS A 90 -8.42 -5.97 8.10
CA LYS A 90 -9.28 -7.15 7.90
C LYS A 90 -8.54 -8.48 7.74
N PRO A 91 -7.50 -8.57 6.90
CA PRO A 91 -6.75 -9.82 6.77
C PRO A 91 -5.93 -10.20 8.00
N LEU A 92 -5.80 -9.30 8.98
CA LEU A 92 -5.06 -9.53 10.23
C LEU A 92 -5.91 -10.15 11.33
N THR A 93 -7.23 -10.07 11.19
CA THR A 93 -8.22 -10.45 12.22
C THR A 93 -9.30 -11.37 11.68
N ASP A 94 -9.03 -12.10 10.60
CA ASP A 94 -10.00 -12.97 9.89
C ASP A 94 -11.31 -12.26 9.47
N ALA A 95 -11.30 -10.93 9.37
CA ALA A 95 -12.47 -10.11 9.00
C ALA A 95 -12.64 -9.96 7.48
N GLY A 96 -11.98 -10.83 6.71
CA GLY A 96 -12.03 -10.90 5.25
C GLY A 96 -10.95 -10.08 4.55
N THR A 97 -11.23 -9.67 3.33
CA THR A 97 -10.29 -8.95 2.45
C THR A 97 -10.56 -7.45 2.44
N PRO A 98 -9.53 -6.61 2.20
CA PRO A 98 -9.73 -5.18 1.98
C PRO A 98 -10.61 -4.96 0.74
N LYS A 99 -11.58 -4.05 0.83
CA LYS A 99 -12.47 -3.68 -0.27
C LYS A 99 -11.90 -2.49 -1.04
N VAL A 100 -11.52 -2.73 -2.28
CA VAL A 100 -10.90 -1.72 -3.17
C VAL A 100 -11.80 -0.49 -3.34
N GLU A 101 -13.12 -0.65 -3.44
CA GLU A 101 -14.05 0.48 -3.59
C GLU A 101 -13.92 1.53 -2.48
N TYR A 102 -13.70 1.10 -1.23
CA TYR A 102 -13.50 2.04 -0.11
C TYR A 102 -12.14 2.72 -0.20
N LEU A 103 -11.10 1.97 -0.58
CA LEU A 103 -9.76 2.52 -0.80
C LEU A 103 -9.77 3.57 -1.92
N VAL A 104 -10.48 3.32 -3.03
CA VAL A 104 -10.62 4.26 -4.15
C VAL A 104 -11.26 5.56 -3.69
N ARG A 105 -12.38 5.49 -2.95
CA ARG A 105 -13.09 6.68 -2.45
C ARG A 105 -12.20 7.54 -1.56
N VAL A 106 -11.50 6.91 -0.61
CA VAL A 106 -10.61 7.62 0.31
C VAL A 106 -9.40 8.20 -0.43
N PHE A 107 -8.81 7.44 -1.36
CA PHE A 107 -7.68 7.91 -2.16
C PHE A 107 -8.06 9.18 -2.94
N GLN A 108 -9.22 9.17 -3.60
CA GLN A 108 -9.72 10.33 -4.34
C GLN A 108 -9.96 11.53 -3.41
N GLN A 109 -10.52 11.31 -2.23
CA GLN A 109 -10.71 12.36 -1.24
C GLN A 109 -9.37 12.99 -0.80
N VAL A 110 -8.42 12.17 -0.36
CA VAL A 110 -7.09 12.62 0.06
C VAL A 110 -6.36 13.31 -1.09
N ALA A 111 -6.51 12.83 -2.33
CA ALA A 111 -5.87 13.43 -3.50
C ALA A 111 -6.44 14.82 -3.81
N LYS A 112 -7.77 15.00 -3.69
CA LYS A 112 -8.41 16.31 -3.84
C LYS A 112 -7.88 17.32 -2.82
N GLU A 113 -7.70 16.90 -1.57
CA GLU A 113 -7.26 17.76 -0.48
C GLU A 113 -5.75 18.07 -0.54
N HIS A 114 -4.92 17.05 -0.76
CA HIS A 114 -3.46 17.15 -0.65
C HIS A 114 -2.76 17.45 -1.96
N LEU A 115 -3.23 16.90 -3.08
CA LEU A 115 -2.63 17.12 -4.40
C LEU A 115 -3.33 18.24 -5.17
N LYS A 116 -4.46 18.76 -4.64
CA LYS A 116 -5.30 19.81 -5.24
C LYS A 116 -5.65 19.53 -6.70
N ARG A 117 -5.80 18.25 -7.04
CA ARG A 117 -6.11 17.76 -8.39
C ARG A 117 -7.10 16.62 -8.28
N GLU A 118 -8.03 16.56 -9.22
CA GLU A 118 -8.82 15.35 -9.41
C GLU A 118 -7.92 14.27 -9.99
N HIS A 119 -7.58 13.26 -9.17
CA HIS A 119 -7.04 12.01 -9.67
C HIS A 119 -8.20 11.15 -10.21
N THR A 120 -8.67 11.53 -11.39
CA THR A 120 -9.52 10.68 -12.24
C THR A 120 -8.62 9.85 -13.15
N ALA A 121 -7.71 9.08 -12.55
CA ALA A 121 -6.98 8.09 -13.31
C ALA A 121 -7.89 6.87 -13.48
N ALA A 122 -8.23 6.52 -14.72
CA ALA A 122 -8.80 5.21 -15.05
C ALA A 122 -7.95 4.03 -14.53
N ARG A 123 -6.73 4.33 -14.06
CA ARG A 123 -5.77 3.40 -13.47
C ARG A 123 -5.80 3.33 -11.94
N LEU A 124 -6.53 4.21 -11.25
CA LEU A 124 -6.56 4.20 -9.78
C LEU A 124 -7.11 2.87 -9.23
N GLU A 125 -8.24 2.42 -9.76
CA GLU A 125 -8.85 1.17 -9.33
C GLU A 125 -7.95 -0.03 -9.64
N PRO A 126 -7.45 -0.22 -10.88
CA PRO A 126 -6.45 -1.26 -11.18
C PRO A 126 -5.20 -1.21 -10.29
N TRP A 127 -4.71 0.00 -9.97
CA TRP A 127 -3.54 0.17 -9.11
C TRP A 127 -3.84 -0.31 -7.67
N LEU A 128 -5.02 0.05 -7.14
CA LEU A 128 -5.44 -0.38 -5.80
C LEU A 128 -5.78 -1.87 -5.75
N GLU A 129 -6.28 -2.47 -6.83
CA GLU A 129 -6.46 -3.92 -6.95
C GLU A 129 -5.11 -4.65 -6.84
N VAL A 130 -4.12 -4.25 -7.65
CA VAL A 130 -2.76 -4.83 -7.62
C VAL A 130 -2.15 -4.68 -6.22
N PHE A 131 -2.21 -3.46 -5.64
CA PHE A 131 -1.72 -3.21 -4.29
C PHE A 131 -2.38 -4.15 -3.27
N THR A 132 -3.71 -4.20 -3.28
CA THR A 132 -4.50 -4.94 -2.29
C THR A 132 -4.25 -6.43 -2.39
N GLN A 133 -4.18 -6.98 -3.62
CA GLN A 133 -3.90 -8.38 -3.85
C GLN A 133 -2.51 -8.77 -3.33
N ALA A 134 -1.47 -8.03 -3.72
CA ALA A 134 -0.11 -8.32 -3.30
C ALA A 134 0.08 -8.17 -1.78
N TYR A 135 -0.55 -7.16 -1.17
CA TYR A 135 -0.58 -6.98 0.28
C TYR A 135 -1.24 -8.18 0.97
N LEU A 136 -2.40 -8.62 0.49
CA LEU A 136 -3.17 -9.74 1.05
C LEU A 136 -2.39 -11.06 0.95
N GLU A 137 -1.79 -11.35 -0.20
CA GLU A 137 -1.00 -12.56 -0.42
C GLU A 137 0.21 -12.63 0.52
N LYS A 138 0.96 -11.53 0.66
CA LYS A 138 2.11 -11.46 1.58
C LYS A 138 1.68 -11.57 3.05
N THR A 139 0.63 -10.85 3.43
CA THR A 139 0.08 -10.91 4.80
C THR A 139 -0.36 -12.32 5.16
N SER A 140 -1.12 -12.98 4.27
CA SER A 140 -1.57 -14.35 4.46
C SER A 140 -0.41 -15.34 4.55
N THR A 141 0.64 -15.14 3.76
CA THR A 141 1.86 -15.95 3.80
C THR A 141 2.56 -15.82 5.16
N TYR A 142 2.74 -14.60 5.67
CA TYR A 142 3.35 -14.39 6.98
C TYR A 142 2.52 -14.97 8.12
N LEU A 143 1.19 -14.86 8.06
CA LEU A 143 0.31 -15.47 9.06
C LEU A 143 0.46 -17.00 9.08
N LYS A 144 0.50 -17.65 7.92
CA LYS A 144 0.75 -19.11 7.82
C LYS A 144 2.08 -19.50 8.43
N PHE A 145 3.14 -18.71 8.21
CA PHE A 145 4.45 -18.97 8.83
C PHE A 145 4.41 -18.83 10.35
N GLN A 146 3.69 -17.85 10.91
CA GLN A 146 3.56 -17.71 12.37
C GLN A 146 2.79 -18.89 12.97
N VAL A 147 1.69 -19.31 12.35
CA VAL A 147 0.93 -20.49 12.80
C VAL A 147 1.78 -21.76 12.74
N ALA A 148 2.46 -22.02 11.62
CA ALA A 148 3.33 -23.18 11.51
C ALA A 148 4.46 -23.15 12.56
N LYS A 149 4.99 -21.97 12.89
CA LYS A 149 5.98 -21.84 13.96
C LYS A 149 5.39 -22.18 15.34
N GLU A 150 4.15 -21.81 15.63
CA GLU A 150 3.46 -22.20 16.87
C GLU A 150 3.21 -23.72 16.96
N ASP A 151 3.00 -24.42 15.84
CA ASP A 151 2.77 -25.88 15.85
C ASP A 151 4.05 -26.70 16.06
N TYR A 152 5.24 -26.12 15.82
CA TYR A 152 6.54 -26.80 15.93
C TYR A 152 7.27 -26.56 17.26
N PHE A 153 6.79 -25.64 18.10
CA PHE A 153 7.43 -25.23 19.38
C PHE A 153 6.45 -25.33 20.55
#